data_AF-A0A0G0BL25-F1
#
_entry.id   AF-A0A0G0BL25-F1
#
_cell.length_a   1.000
_cell.length_b   1.000
_cell.length_c   1.000
_cell.angle_alpha   90.00
_cell.angle_beta   90.00
_cell.angle_gamma   90.00
#
_symmetry.space_group_name_H-M   'P 1'
#
loop_
_entity.id
_entity.type
_entity.pdbx_description
1 polymer ?
#
loop_
_entity_poly.entity_id
_entity_poly.type
_entity_poly.pdbx_seq_one_letter_code
_entity_poly.pdbx_strand_id
1 'polypeptide(L)'
;MKWTEVPTGKTHSAFQHFMVALGEEADVAVERINSEAEFAKRLATYARNGGLEPSSSQKHAREIMDKNFFGVEEAISHFGINPTRRQLAALSEVPFSEATLQQAKDTHVLVAVFPLSLLEVRAKVQGKGLFYDQKWYNEEAFASERGEVSWQLVRKTPVDNSTSKNWTAQQALLGEDDEVPTTQVLVYTIIGHFLATGERLFEKIYVRTSSVDSGGYRVCVGHFGVGGLSVGSYWDDLSDDCLGVSSARK
;
A
#
# COMPACT_ATOMS: atom_id res chain seq x y z
N MET A 1 18.02 -14.77 -0.36
CA MET A 1 18.66 -16.02 0.10
C MET A 1 17.98 -17.17 -0.64
N LYS A 2 18.73 -17.97 -1.38
CA LYS A 2 18.20 -19.17 -2.02
C LYS A 2 18.03 -20.26 -0.97
N TRP A 3 17.03 -21.14 -1.09
CA TRP A 3 16.81 -22.21 -0.11
C TRP A 3 18.04 -23.13 0.02
N THR A 4 18.81 -23.28 -1.06
CA THR A 4 20.08 -24.04 -1.12
C THR A 4 21.21 -23.43 -0.30
N GLU A 5 21.09 -22.18 0.15
CA GLU A 5 22.08 -21.47 0.96
C GLU A 5 21.79 -21.59 2.46
N VAL A 6 20.63 -22.15 2.84
CA VAL A 6 20.27 -22.37 4.25
C VAL A 6 20.94 -23.66 4.74
N PRO A 7 21.71 -23.63 5.86
CA PRO A 7 22.36 -24.82 6.38
C PRO A 7 21.38 -25.96 6.67
N THR A 8 21.70 -27.18 6.24
CA THR A 8 20.84 -28.37 6.41
C THR A 8 20.43 -28.61 7.87
N GLY A 9 21.32 -28.33 8.83
CA GLY A 9 20.97 -28.43 10.26
C GLY A 9 19.90 -27.43 10.69
N LYS A 10 19.89 -26.22 10.12
CA LYS A 10 18.85 -25.20 10.40
C LYS A 10 17.52 -25.57 9.77
N THR A 11 17.51 -26.08 8.53
CA THR A 11 16.27 -26.51 7.89
C THR A 11 15.66 -27.72 8.60
N HIS A 12 16.48 -28.68 9.02
CA HIS A 12 16.01 -29.84 9.79
C HIS A 12 15.40 -29.43 11.14
N SER A 13 16.07 -28.56 11.91
CA SER A 13 15.53 -28.07 13.18
C SER A 13 14.24 -27.26 13.01
N ALA A 14 14.16 -26.40 11.99
CA ALA A 14 12.94 -25.65 11.70
C ALA A 14 11.77 -26.58 11.32
N PHE A 15 12.02 -27.61 10.51
CA PHE A 15 11.02 -28.61 10.16
C PHE A 15 10.58 -29.42 11.38
N GLN A 16 11.50 -29.83 12.26
CA GLN A 16 11.15 -30.51 13.51
C GLN A 16 10.24 -29.65 14.41
N HIS A 17 10.56 -28.36 14.59
CA HIS A 17 9.68 -27.46 15.35
C HIS A 17 8.28 -27.34 14.72
N PHE A 18 8.20 -27.29 13.39
CA PHE A 18 6.92 -27.27 12.68
C PHE A 18 6.13 -28.57 12.89
N MET A 19 6.79 -29.74 12.80
CA MET A 19 6.16 -31.04 13.06
C MET A 19 5.65 -31.15 14.50
N VAL A 20 6.44 -30.70 15.48
CA VAL A 20 6.01 -30.67 16.90
C VAL A 20 4.78 -29.77 17.08
N ALA A 21 4.73 -28.62 16.40
CA ALA A 21 3.59 -27.71 16.49
C ALA A 21 2.29 -28.29 15.87
N LEU A 22 2.41 -29.18 14.88
CA LEU A 22 1.27 -29.88 14.28
C LEU A 22 0.75 -31.03 15.15
N GLY A 23 1.56 -31.56 16.06
CA GLY A 23 1.16 -32.62 16.98
C GLY A 23 0.72 -33.89 16.26
N GLU A 24 -0.47 -34.38 16.58
CA GLU A 24 -1.04 -35.61 16.02
C GLU A 24 -1.37 -35.51 14.52
N GLU A 25 -1.44 -34.29 13.95
CA GLU A 25 -1.75 -34.05 12.54
C GLU A 25 -0.49 -33.95 11.66
N ALA A 26 0.69 -34.21 12.21
CA ALA A 26 1.96 -34.00 11.51
C ALA A 26 2.10 -34.90 10.28
N ASP A 27 1.71 -36.18 10.38
CA ASP A 27 1.77 -37.15 9.29
C ASP A 27 0.81 -36.78 8.15
N VAL A 28 -0.43 -36.41 8.48
CA VAL A 28 -1.43 -35.91 7.54
C VAL A 28 -0.91 -34.68 6.80
N ALA A 29 -0.33 -33.71 7.52
CA ALA A 29 0.22 -32.51 6.91
C ALA A 29 1.39 -32.83 5.95
N VAL A 30 2.29 -33.74 6.31
CA VAL A 30 3.39 -34.18 5.43
C VAL A 30 2.85 -34.86 4.17
N GLU A 31 1.88 -35.77 4.31
CA GLU A 31 1.27 -36.46 3.18
C GLU A 31 0.64 -35.46 2.20
N ARG A 32 -0.12 -34.50 2.71
CA ARG A 32 -0.76 -33.46 1.89
C ARG A 32 0.24 -32.53 1.23
N ILE A 33 1.31 -32.11 1.91
CA ILE A 33 2.38 -31.31 1.29
C ILE A 33 3.01 -32.05 0.11
N ASN A 34 3.22 -33.36 0.23
CA ASN A 34 3.85 -34.18 -0.80
C ASN A 34 2.91 -34.52 -1.97
N SER A 35 1.62 -34.68 -1.71
CA SER A 35 0.63 -35.17 -2.70
C SER A 35 -0.24 -34.06 -3.30
N GLU A 36 -0.48 -32.95 -2.60
CA GLU A 36 -1.36 -31.86 -3.01
C GLU A 36 -0.55 -30.57 -3.27
N ALA A 37 -0.21 -30.30 -4.55
CA ALA A 37 0.54 -29.09 -4.92
C ALA A 37 -0.13 -27.78 -4.47
N GLU A 38 -1.46 -27.71 -4.51
CA GLU A 38 -2.22 -26.55 -4.04
C GLU A 38 -2.19 -26.39 -2.52
N PHE A 39 -2.15 -27.49 -1.76
CA PHE A 39 -1.97 -27.42 -0.30
C PHE A 39 -0.60 -26.84 0.05
N ALA A 40 0.47 -27.32 -0.61
CA ALA A 40 1.81 -26.79 -0.41
C ALA A 40 1.90 -25.30 -0.76
N LYS A 41 1.27 -24.85 -1.86
CA LYS A 41 1.19 -23.43 -2.21
C LYS A 41 0.43 -22.61 -1.17
N ARG A 42 -0.70 -23.10 -0.65
CA ARG A 42 -1.46 -22.44 0.40
C ARG A 42 -0.66 -22.32 1.69
N LEU A 43 -0.02 -23.40 2.13
CA LEU A 43 0.82 -23.38 3.33
C LEU A 43 2.01 -22.43 3.18
N ALA A 44 2.66 -22.42 2.01
CA ALA A 44 3.73 -21.47 1.72
C ALA A 44 3.23 -20.01 1.70
N THR A 45 2.01 -19.78 1.22
CA THR A 45 1.38 -18.45 1.23
C THR A 45 1.04 -18.03 2.65
N TYR A 46 0.39 -18.89 3.43
CA TYR A 46 0.12 -18.70 4.85
C TYR A 46 1.41 -18.37 5.62
N ALA A 47 2.47 -19.16 5.46
CA ALA A 47 3.76 -18.93 6.12
C ALA A 47 4.42 -17.60 5.69
N ARG A 48 4.39 -17.25 4.40
CA ARG A 48 4.89 -15.97 3.88
C ARG A 48 4.11 -14.78 4.42
N ASN A 49 2.81 -14.96 4.63
CA ASN A 49 1.91 -13.96 5.20
C ASN A 49 1.96 -13.90 6.73
N GLY A 50 2.94 -14.57 7.37
CA GLY A 50 3.07 -14.57 8.84
C GLY A 50 2.01 -15.40 9.56
N GLY A 51 1.41 -16.36 8.88
CA GLY A 51 0.36 -17.23 9.40
C GLY A 51 -1.02 -16.59 9.40
N LEU A 52 -1.35 -15.84 8.34
CA LEU A 52 -2.61 -15.12 8.23
C LEU A 52 -3.40 -15.58 7.00
N GLU A 53 -4.69 -15.82 7.22
CA GLU A 53 -5.68 -16.02 6.18
C GLU A 53 -6.52 -14.74 6.05
N PRO A 54 -6.73 -14.21 4.83
CA PRO A 54 -7.62 -13.08 4.62
C PRO A 54 -9.05 -13.43 5.06
N SER A 55 -9.75 -12.44 5.63
CA SER A 55 -11.17 -12.59 5.96
C SER A 55 -12.03 -12.77 4.70
N SER A 56 -13.25 -13.27 4.85
CA SER A 56 -14.21 -13.34 3.73
C SER A 56 -14.47 -11.96 3.11
N SER A 57 -14.51 -10.91 3.93
CA SER A 57 -14.66 -9.52 3.51
C SER A 57 -13.50 -9.07 2.62
N GLN A 58 -12.25 -9.36 3.01
CA GLN A 58 -11.07 -9.07 2.19
C GLN A 58 -11.05 -9.87 0.88
N LYS A 59 -11.43 -11.16 0.93
CA LYS A 59 -11.50 -12.02 -0.26
C LYS A 59 -12.51 -11.47 -1.27
N HIS A 60 -13.70 -11.11 -0.81
CA HIS A 60 -14.74 -10.52 -1.66
C HIS A 60 -14.32 -9.16 -2.24
N ALA A 61 -13.76 -8.28 -1.42
CA ALA A 61 -13.27 -6.99 -1.89
C ALA A 61 -12.15 -7.13 -2.93
N ARG A 62 -11.26 -8.11 -2.76
CA ARG A 62 -10.23 -8.46 -3.75
C ARG A 62 -10.85 -8.94 -5.06
N GLU A 63 -11.88 -9.78 -5.02
CA GLU A 63 -12.58 -10.24 -6.23
C GLU A 63 -13.22 -9.08 -7.01
N ILE A 64 -13.76 -8.07 -6.31
CA ILE A 64 -14.38 -6.89 -6.95
C ILE A 64 -13.32 -5.93 -7.51
N MET A 65 -12.29 -5.62 -6.72
CA MET A 65 -11.28 -4.60 -7.03
C MET A 65 -10.16 -5.13 -7.93
N ASP A 66 -10.00 -6.46 -8.02
CA ASP A 66 -9.00 -7.16 -8.83
C ASP A 66 -7.58 -6.59 -8.63
N LYS A 67 -6.91 -6.15 -9.70
CA LYS A 67 -5.56 -5.56 -9.64
C LYS A 67 -5.49 -4.25 -8.85
N ASN A 68 -6.63 -3.61 -8.56
CA ASN A 68 -6.69 -2.37 -7.78
C ASN A 68 -6.96 -2.65 -6.29
N PHE A 69 -6.69 -3.87 -5.83
CA PHE A 69 -6.67 -4.25 -4.42
C PHE A 69 -5.22 -4.35 -3.92
N PHE A 70 -4.88 -3.61 -2.86
CA PHE A 70 -3.62 -3.73 -2.14
C PHE A 70 -3.90 -4.02 -0.66
N GLY A 71 -3.92 -5.30 -0.28
CA GLY A 71 -4.29 -5.74 1.06
C GLY A 71 -3.10 -5.98 1.98
N VAL A 72 -3.40 -6.67 3.09
CA VAL A 72 -2.40 -7.03 4.11
C VAL A 72 -1.28 -7.90 3.52
N GLU A 73 -1.62 -8.82 2.63
CA GLU A 73 -0.67 -9.75 2.00
C GLU A 73 0.32 -9.00 1.10
N GLU A 74 -0.17 -8.08 0.27
CA GLU A 74 0.65 -7.20 -0.57
C GLU A 74 1.56 -6.32 0.29
N ALA A 75 1.04 -5.76 1.38
CA ALA A 75 1.81 -4.95 2.30
C ALA A 75 2.97 -5.75 2.92
N ILE A 76 2.71 -6.96 3.42
CA ILE A 76 3.74 -7.86 3.96
C ILE A 76 4.76 -8.21 2.88
N SER A 77 4.30 -8.62 1.69
CA SER A 77 5.19 -9.10 0.63
C SER A 77 6.07 -7.99 0.04
N HIS A 78 5.50 -6.82 -0.23
CA HIS A 78 6.19 -5.74 -0.94
C HIS A 78 6.96 -4.79 -0.02
N PHE A 79 6.44 -4.56 1.19
CA PHE A 79 7.09 -3.68 2.17
C PHE A 79 7.81 -4.44 3.28
N GLY A 80 7.67 -5.77 3.38
CA GLY A 80 8.32 -6.54 4.44
C GLY A 80 7.92 -6.07 5.83
N ILE A 81 6.65 -5.70 6.01
CA ILE A 81 6.11 -5.33 7.32
C ILE A 81 5.76 -6.57 8.12
N ASN A 82 5.75 -6.42 9.44
CA ASN A 82 5.28 -7.44 10.37
C ASN A 82 4.10 -6.89 11.18
N PRO A 83 2.86 -7.01 10.68
CA PRO A 83 1.67 -6.50 11.34
C PRO A 83 1.48 -7.06 12.75
N THR A 84 1.13 -6.20 13.70
CA THR A 84 0.65 -6.64 15.01
C THR A 84 -0.76 -7.21 14.93
N ARG A 85 -1.13 -8.07 15.89
CA ARG A 85 -2.51 -8.58 16.00
C ARG A 85 -3.56 -7.47 16.02
N ARG A 86 -3.27 -6.33 16.67
CA ARG A 86 -4.16 -5.16 16.72
C ARG A 86 -4.36 -4.53 15.34
N GLN A 87 -3.29 -4.37 14.56
CA GLN A 87 -3.38 -3.82 13.20
C GLN A 87 -4.15 -4.76 12.27
N LEU A 88 -3.95 -6.07 12.42
CA LEU A 88 -4.69 -7.07 11.66
C LEU A 88 -6.18 -7.08 12.01
N ALA A 89 -6.51 -6.96 13.29
CA ALA A 89 -7.89 -6.81 13.74
C ALA A 89 -8.54 -5.53 13.20
N ALA A 90 -7.80 -4.42 13.13
CA ALA A 90 -8.30 -3.17 12.56
C ALA A 90 -8.57 -3.25 11.04
N LEU A 91 -7.93 -4.19 10.34
CA LEU A 91 -8.09 -4.40 8.90
C LEU A 91 -8.93 -5.65 8.58
N SER A 92 -9.50 -6.32 9.58
CA SER A 92 -10.20 -7.59 9.37
C SER A 92 -11.41 -7.42 8.44
N GLU A 93 -12.09 -6.29 8.54
CA GLU A 93 -13.26 -5.96 7.72
C GLU A 93 -12.96 -4.77 6.82
N VAL A 94 -13.35 -4.88 5.54
CA VAL A 94 -13.31 -3.77 4.58
C VAL A 94 -14.54 -2.89 4.83
N PRO A 95 -14.38 -1.59 5.16
CA PRO A 95 -15.48 -0.72 5.59
C PRO A 95 -16.28 -0.14 4.41
N PHE A 96 -16.21 -0.73 3.22
CA PHE A 96 -16.88 -0.23 2.02
C PHE A 96 -17.90 -1.24 1.53
N SER A 97 -19.08 -0.76 1.17
CA SER A 97 -20.13 -1.61 0.60
C SER A 97 -19.70 -2.17 -0.76
N GLU A 98 -20.25 -3.31 -1.15
CA GLU A 98 -20.04 -3.87 -2.48
C GLU A 98 -20.41 -2.88 -3.59
N ALA A 99 -21.50 -2.12 -3.44
CA ALA A 99 -21.89 -1.10 -4.40
C ALA A 99 -20.82 0.00 -4.54
N THR A 100 -20.23 0.44 -3.43
CA THR A 100 -19.12 1.40 -3.41
C THR A 100 -17.90 0.83 -4.14
N LEU A 101 -17.54 -0.42 -3.84
CA LEU A 101 -16.39 -1.09 -4.47
C LEU A 101 -16.61 -1.28 -5.98
N GLN A 102 -17.80 -1.69 -6.41
CA GLN A 102 -18.13 -1.85 -7.83
C GLN A 102 -18.05 -0.53 -8.60
N GLN A 103 -18.47 0.59 -7.99
CA GLN A 103 -18.33 1.92 -8.59
C GLN A 103 -16.87 2.39 -8.66
N ALA A 104 -16.06 2.00 -7.68
CA ALA A 104 -14.68 2.46 -7.53
C ALA A 104 -13.65 1.57 -8.23
N LYS A 105 -14.00 0.34 -8.62
CA LYS A 105 -13.06 -0.70 -9.07
C LYS A 105 -12.11 -0.29 -10.20
N ASP A 106 -12.54 0.59 -11.09
CA ASP A 106 -11.71 1.04 -12.22
C ASP A 106 -10.96 2.35 -11.96
N THR A 107 -11.40 3.11 -10.96
CA THR A 107 -10.97 4.51 -10.70
C THR A 107 -10.15 4.67 -9.44
N HIS A 108 -10.23 3.72 -8.50
CA HIS A 108 -9.56 3.78 -7.20
C HIS A 108 -8.73 2.52 -6.95
N VAL A 109 -7.80 2.63 -6.00
CA VAL A 109 -7.13 1.50 -5.35
C VAL A 109 -7.72 1.35 -3.95
N LEU A 110 -8.24 0.17 -3.61
CA LEU A 110 -8.56 -0.18 -2.23
C LEU A 110 -7.28 -0.65 -1.54
N VAL A 111 -6.84 0.09 -0.53
CA VAL A 111 -5.54 -0.12 0.11
C VAL A 111 -5.67 -0.32 1.63
N ALA A 112 -5.04 -1.37 2.14
CA ALA A 112 -4.80 -1.58 3.57
C ALA A 112 -3.55 -0.80 3.98
N VAL A 113 -3.75 0.43 4.47
CA VAL A 113 -2.66 1.30 4.88
C VAL A 113 -2.12 0.84 6.23
N PHE A 114 -0.80 0.66 6.31
CA PHE A 114 -0.07 0.42 7.55
C PHE A 114 0.74 1.66 7.94
N PRO A 115 1.10 1.80 9.24
CA PRO A 115 1.82 2.97 9.71
C PRO A 115 3.30 2.94 9.28
N LEU A 116 3.53 3.24 8.00
CA LEU A 116 4.85 3.41 7.38
C LEU A 116 4.96 4.83 6.86
N SER A 117 5.95 5.57 7.34
CA SER A 117 6.21 6.91 6.82
C SER A 117 6.75 6.86 5.39
N LEU A 118 6.72 8.00 4.70
CA LEU A 118 7.35 8.16 3.39
C LEU A 118 8.81 7.69 3.43
N LEU A 119 9.56 8.09 4.46
CA LEU A 119 10.97 7.71 4.62
C LEU A 119 11.14 6.20 4.81
N GLU A 120 10.25 5.55 5.58
CA GLU A 120 10.27 4.10 5.77
C GLU A 120 9.91 3.35 4.47
N VAL A 121 8.89 3.80 3.73
CA VAL A 121 8.54 3.24 2.42
C VAL A 121 9.74 3.35 1.47
N ARG A 122 10.36 4.53 1.39
CA ARG A 122 11.55 4.77 0.56
C ARG A 122 12.71 3.85 0.94
N ALA A 123 12.99 3.67 2.23
CA ALA A 123 14.03 2.77 2.71
C ALA A 123 13.75 1.30 2.35
N LYS A 124 12.49 0.86 2.46
CA LYS A 124 12.08 -0.52 2.15
C LYS A 124 12.19 -0.88 0.66
N VAL A 125 12.17 0.11 -0.22
CA VAL A 125 12.31 -0.07 -1.67
C VAL A 125 13.63 0.45 -2.22
N GLN A 126 14.60 0.72 -1.34
CA GLN A 126 15.91 1.22 -1.72
C GLN A 126 16.58 0.31 -2.76
N GLY A 127 17.22 0.91 -3.76
CA GLY A 127 17.88 0.21 -4.85
C GLY A 127 16.95 -0.19 -6.02
N LYS A 128 15.63 0.00 -5.89
CA LYS A 128 14.67 -0.27 -6.99
C LYS A 128 14.42 0.94 -7.92
N GLY A 129 15.03 2.09 -7.66
CA GLY A 129 14.85 3.30 -8.48
C GLY A 129 13.42 3.87 -8.45
N LEU A 130 12.65 3.61 -7.38
CA LEU A 130 11.23 4.01 -7.31
C LEU A 130 11.00 5.43 -6.81
N PHE A 131 12.03 6.09 -6.30
CA PHE A 131 11.96 7.49 -5.83
C PHE A 131 12.98 8.32 -6.61
N TYR A 132 12.58 9.52 -6.99
CA TYR A 132 13.50 10.52 -7.51
C TYR A 132 14.48 10.93 -6.40
N ASP A 133 15.74 11.25 -6.74
CA ASP A 133 16.76 11.59 -5.76
C ASP A 133 16.50 12.97 -5.15
N GLN A 134 15.77 12.98 -4.04
CA GLN A 134 15.36 14.19 -3.32
C GLN A 134 15.68 14.05 -1.83
N LYS A 135 16.31 15.09 -1.28
CA LYS A 135 16.72 15.14 0.12
C LYS A 135 16.04 16.25 0.92
N TRP A 136 15.33 17.16 0.23
CA TRP A 136 14.76 18.36 0.83
C TRP A 136 13.76 18.04 1.96
N TYR A 137 13.01 16.94 1.83
CA TYR A 137 11.99 16.53 2.80
C TYR A 137 12.51 15.60 3.91
N ASN A 138 13.82 15.31 3.97
CA ASN A 138 14.34 14.31 4.91
C ASN A 138 14.12 14.68 6.38
N GLU A 139 14.05 15.98 6.67
CA GLU A 139 13.86 16.54 8.01
C GLU A 139 12.43 17.10 8.21
N GLU A 140 11.57 16.97 7.19
CA GLU A 140 10.20 17.46 7.23
C GLU A 140 9.30 16.54 8.05
N ALA A 141 8.41 17.14 8.85
CA ALA A 141 7.52 16.39 9.74
C ALA A 141 6.63 15.41 8.97
N PHE A 142 6.06 15.84 7.84
CA PHE A 142 5.19 15.00 7.01
C PHE A 142 5.91 13.76 6.45
N ALA A 143 7.23 13.83 6.24
CA ALA A 143 7.98 12.71 5.68
C ALA A 143 8.22 11.60 6.72
N SER A 144 8.21 11.95 8.00
CA SER A 144 8.35 11.03 9.14
C SER A 144 7.00 10.59 9.73
N GLU A 145 5.91 11.26 9.38
CA GLU A 145 4.56 10.88 9.78
C GLU A 145 4.23 9.47 9.30
N ARG A 146 3.75 8.62 10.21
CA ARG A 146 3.43 7.22 9.90
C ARG A 146 1.96 7.01 9.55
N GLY A 147 1.08 7.93 9.91
CA GLY A 147 -0.36 7.75 9.79
C GLY A 147 -0.89 6.61 10.68
N GLU A 148 -2.09 6.15 10.37
CA GLU A 148 -2.81 5.11 11.12
C GLU A 148 -3.09 3.89 10.26
N VAL A 149 -3.29 2.75 10.92
CA VAL A 149 -3.78 1.54 10.23
C VAL A 149 -5.24 1.74 9.81
N SER A 150 -5.53 1.66 8.52
CA SER A 150 -6.90 1.84 7.98
C SER A 150 -7.05 1.30 6.57
N TRP A 151 -8.28 0.98 6.17
CA TRP A 151 -8.63 0.81 4.76
C TRP A 151 -8.89 2.17 4.14
N GLN A 152 -8.41 2.38 2.91
CA GLN A 152 -8.74 3.58 2.13
C GLN A 152 -9.03 3.23 0.67
N LEU A 153 -9.94 3.98 0.06
CA LEU A 153 -10.19 3.97 -1.39
C LEU A 153 -9.55 5.21 -1.99
N VAL A 154 -8.36 5.07 -2.57
CA VAL A 154 -7.55 6.19 -3.09
C VAL A 154 -7.72 6.29 -4.60
N ARG A 155 -8.07 7.47 -5.11
CA ARG A 155 -8.28 7.69 -6.55
C ARG A 155 -6.96 7.59 -7.32
N LYS A 156 -6.97 6.93 -8.48
CA LYS A 156 -5.77 6.67 -9.33
C LYS A 156 -5.38 7.87 -10.21
N THR A 157 -6.31 8.78 -10.40
CA THR A 157 -6.15 10.01 -11.19
C THR A 157 -6.46 11.22 -10.31
N PRO A 158 -5.97 12.42 -10.67
CA PRO A 158 -6.41 13.64 -10.01
C PRO A 158 -7.93 13.75 -10.03
N VAL A 159 -8.50 14.46 -9.06
CA VAL A 159 -9.93 14.83 -9.11
C VAL A 159 -10.20 15.56 -10.43
N ASP A 160 -11.30 15.20 -11.10
CA ASP A 160 -11.61 15.75 -12.42
C ASP A 160 -11.71 17.27 -12.38
N ASN A 161 -11.14 17.93 -13.37
CA ASN A 161 -11.10 19.40 -13.48
C ASN A 161 -10.39 20.10 -12.31
N SER A 162 -9.55 19.42 -11.53
CA SER A 162 -8.81 20.03 -10.41
C SER A 162 -7.51 20.74 -10.81
N THR A 163 -7.04 20.57 -12.04
CA THR A 163 -5.85 21.29 -12.54
C THR A 163 -6.15 22.76 -12.80
N SER A 164 -5.11 23.58 -12.87
CA SER A 164 -5.21 25.03 -13.08
C SER A 164 -6.11 25.73 -12.04
N LYS A 165 -6.18 25.18 -10.82
CA LYS A 165 -6.96 25.70 -9.70
C LYS A 165 -6.08 25.84 -8.46
N ASN A 166 -6.36 26.86 -7.67
CA ASN A 166 -5.78 27.00 -6.34
C ASN A 166 -6.38 25.96 -5.38
N TRP A 167 -5.80 25.84 -4.19
CA TRP A 167 -6.20 24.85 -3.19
C TRP A 167 -7.69 24.95 -2.82
N THR A 168 -8.20 26.15 -2.54
CA THR A 168 -9.62 26.35 -2.20
C THR A 168 -10.56 25.86 -3.30
N ALA A 169 -10.27 26.18 -4.57
CA ALA A 169 -11.07 25.74 -5.69
C ALA A 169 -10.93 24.23 -5.97
N GLN A 170 -9.79 23.62 -5.63
CA GLN A 170 -9.61 22.18 -5.69
C GLN A 170 -10.44 21.44 -4.63
N GLN A 171 -10.43 21.93 -3.38
CA GLN A 171 -11.23 21.36 -2.30
C GLN A 171 -12.72 21.35 -2.61
N ALA A 172 -13.22 22.38 -3.30
CA ALA A 172 -14.62 22.49 -3.71
C ALA A 172 -15.06 21.43 -4.75
N LEU A 173 -14.13 20.66 -5.33
CA LEU A 173 -14.42 19.59 -6.29
C LEU A 173 -14.47 18.20 -5.66
N LEU A 174 -14.15 18.07 -4.37
CA LEU A 174 -14.21 16.80 -3.66
C LEU A 174 -15.67 16.37 -3.47
N GLY A 175 -15.91 15.06 -3.53
CA GLY A 175 -17.18 14.49 -3.11
C GLY A 175 -17.39 14.67 -1.61
N GLU A 176 -18.65 14.57 -1.16
CA GLU A 176 -19.03 14.73 0.25
C GLU A 176 -18.29 13.76 1.18
N ASP A 177 -18.06 12.52 0.70
CA ASP A 177 -17.36 11.46 1.42
C ASP A 177 -15.84 11.39 1.12
N ASP A 178 -15.33 12.30 0.28
CA ASP A 178 -13.93 12.29 -0.14
C ASP A 178 -13.10 13.30 0.67
N GLU A 179 -11.92 12.88 1.09
CA GLU A 179 -10.90 13.74 1.70
C GLU A 179 -9.62 13.76 0.86
N VAL A 180 -8.75 14.75 1.10
CA VAL A 180 -7.40 14.73 0.51
C VAL A 180 -6.49 13.88 1.38
N PRO A 181 -5.95 12.75 0.89
CA PRO A 181 -5.09 11.87 1.67
C PRO A 181 -3.80 12.59 2.07
N THR A 182 -3.18 12.13 3.16
CA THR A 182 -1.85 12.59 3.56
C THR A 182 -0.79 12.14 2.56
N THR A 183 0.37 12.79 2.58
CA THR A 183 1.53 12.34 1.77
C THR A 183 1.92 10.90 2.08
N GLN A 184 1.79 10.48 3.35
CA GLN A 184 2.08 9.12 3.78
C GLN A 184 1.19 8.11 3.04
N VAL A 185 -0.13 8.29 3.10
CA VAL A 185 -1.12 7.41 2.44
C VAL A 185 -0.86 7.36 0.94
N LEU A 186 -0.67 8.52 0.32
CA LEU A 186 -0.58 8.60 -1.14
C LEU A 186 0.72 7.94 -1.65
N VAL A 187 1.86 8.18 -1.00
CA VAL A 187 3.12 7.51 -1.34
C VAL A 187 3.03 6.00 -1.09
N TYR A 188 2.46 5.59 0.04
CA TYR A 188 2.24 4.17 0.36
C TYR A 188 1.46 3.49 -0.76
N THR A 189 0.38 4.12 -1.21
CA THR A 189 -0.50 3.61 -2.25
C THR A 189 0.19 3.55 -3.61
N ILE A 190 0.84 4.64 -4.05
CA ILE A 190 1.50 4.70 -5.37
C ILE A 190 2.60 3.64 -5.47
N ILE A 191 3.46 3.54 -4.46
CA ILE A 191 4.58 2.59 -4.47
C ILE A 191 4.07 1.16 -4.31
N GLY A 192 3.09 0.94 -3.43
CA GLY A 192 2.48 -0.38 -3.23
C GLY A 192 1.82 -0.90 -4.51
N HIS A 193 0.97 -0.08 -5.12
CA HIS A 193 0.28 -0.40 -6.38
C HIS A 193 1.27 -0.74 -7.50
N PHE A 194 2.33 0.06 -7.65
CA PHE A 194 3.36 -0.22 -8.65
C PHE A 194 4.11 -1.52 -8.38
N LEU A 195 4.44 -1.83 -7.13
CA LEU A 195 5.11 -3.09 -6.78
C LEU A 195 4.24 -4.31 -7.05
N ALA A 196 2.92 -4.18 -6.89
CA ALA A 196 1.96 -5.25 -7.14
C ALA A 196 1.62 -5.44 -8.63
N THR A 197 1.57 -4.35 -9.40
CA THR A 197 0.98 -4.36 -10.75
C THR A 197 1.92 -3.90 -11.88
N GLY A 198 2.98 -3.15 -11.55
CA GLY A 198 3.83 -2.43 -12.50
C GLY A 198 3.20 -1.14 -13.05
N GLU A 199 1.97 -0.78 -12.65
CA GLU A 199 1.29 0.43 -13.12
C GLU A 199 1.79 1.68 -12.38
N ARG A 200 2.13 2.73 -13.14
CA ARG A 200 2.58 4.02 -12.62
C ARG A 200 1.42 4.98 -12.48
N LEU A 201 1.02 5.27 -11.25
CA LEU A 201 0.01 6.30 -10.97
C LEU A 201 0.65 7.71 -11.09
N PHE A 202 -0.11 8.68 -11.58
CA PHE A 202 0.30 10.08 -11.69
C PHE A 202 1.62 10.31 -12.46
N GLU A 203 1.84 9.58 -13.57
CA GLU A 203 3.12 9.61 -14.31
C GLU A 203 3.51 10.99 -14.84
N LYS A 204 2.53 11.84 -15.19
CA LYS A 204 2.75 13.12 -15.88
C LYS A 204 2.18 14.33 -15.14
N ILE A 205 1.78 14.17 -13.88
CA ILE A 205 1.05 15.18 -13.13
C ILE A 205 1.43 15.10 -11.65
N TYR A 206 1.40 16.23 -10.95
CA TYR A 206 1.40 16.29 -9.50
C TYR A 206 -0.03 16.33 -8.97
N VAL A 207 -0.23 15.70 -7.80
CA VAL A 207 -1.44 15.88 -7.01
C VAL A 207 -1.09 16.38 -5.62
N ARG A 208 -1.78 17.41 -5.15
CA ARG A 208 -1.68 17.89 -3.77
C ARG A 208 -2.20 16.83 -2.79
N THR A 209 -1.55 16.73 -1.65
CA THR A 209 -1.95 15.93 -0.48
C THR A 209 -2.52 16.87 0.58
N SER A 210 -2.95 16.37 1.74
CA SER A 210 -3.32 17.22 2.89
C SER A 210 -2.11 17.65 3.73
N SER A 211 -0.93 17.06 3.52
CA SER A 211 0.27 17.40 4.28
C SER A 211 0.88 18.73 3.84
N VAL A 212 1.52 19.43 4.78
CA VAL A 212 2.28 20.66 4.53
C VAL A 212 3.74 20.50 4.95
N ASP A 213 4.64 21.25 4.31
CA ASP A 213 6.03 21.39 4.76
C ASP A 213 6.15 22.41 5.90
N SER A 214 7.38 22.58 6.41
CA SER A 214 7.74 23.53 7.46
C SER A 214 7.48 25.00 7.12
N GLY A 215 7.35 25.33 5.82
CA GLY A 215 6.96 26.65 5.32
C GLY A 215 5.43 26.83 5.21
N GLY A 216 4.65 25.79 5.50
CA GLY A 216 3.20 25.81 5.35
C GLY A 216 2.73 25.60 3.91
N TYR A 217 3.62 25.22 2.99
CA TYR A 217 3.27 24.91 1.61
C TYR A 217 2.75 23.50 1.47
N ARG A 218 1.82 23.29 0.53
CA ARG A 218 1.18 21.98 0.36
C ARG A 218 2.11 21.03 -0.35
N VAL A 219 2.30 19.87 0.25
CA VAL A 219 3.07 18.80 -0.36
C VAL A 219 2.28 18.21 -1.52
N CYS A 220 2.98 17.93 -2.61
CA CYS A 220 2.42 17.25 -3.76
C CYS A 220 3.29 16.05 -4.15
N VAL A 221 2.64 15.03 -4.71
CA VAL A 221 3.29 13.78 -5.11
C VAL A 221 2.88 13.47 -6.55
N GLY A 222 3.80 12.98 -7.36
CA GLY A 222 3.50 12.63 -8.74
C GLY A 222 4.72 12.59 -9.63
N HIS A 223 4.51 12.84 -10.92
CA HIS A 223 5.51 12.68 -11.98
C HIS A 223 6.26 11.34 -11.87
N PHE A 224 5.52 10.25 -11.64
CA PHE A 224 6.10 8.94 -11.37
C PHE A 224 6.59 8.22 -12.64
N GLY A 225 7.54 8.83 -13.34
CA GLY A 225 8.16 8.26 -14.54
C GLY A 225 9.35 7.35 -14.24
N VAL A 226 10.16 7.10 -15.27
CA VAL A 226 11.37 6.26 -15.20
C VAL A 226 12.40 6.73 -14.17
N GLY A 227 12.39 8.03 -13.82
CA GLY A 227 13.28 8.61 -12.80
C GLY A 227 12.84 8.37 -11.35
N GLY A 228 11.67 7.74 -11.13
CA GLY A 228 11.10 7.52 -9.81
C GLY A 228 10.05 8.56 -9.41
N LEU A 229 9.37 8.31 -8.30
CA LEU A 229 8.32 9.16 -7.75
C LEU A 229 8.91 10.46 -7.24
N SER A 230 8.32 11.59 -7.64
CA SER A 230 8.73 12.91 -7.16
C SER A 230 7.79 13.44 -6.08
N VAL A 231 8.39 14.13 -5.12
CA VAL A 231 7.73 14.84 -4.02
C VAL A 231 8.11 16.30 -4.11
N GLY A 232 7.12 17.16 -4.25
CA GLY A 232 7.27 18.61 -4.33
C GLY A 232 6.49 19.33 -3.24
N SER A 233 6.58 20.65 -3.24
CA SER A 233 5.81 21.51 -2.35
C SER A 233 5.45 22.80 -3.09
N TYR A 234 4.20 23.23 -2.98
CA TYR A 234 3.67 24.41 -3.66
C TYR A 234 2.75 25.22 -2.74
N TRP A 235 2.76 26.55 -2.90
CA TRP A 235 1.84 27.42 -2.18
C TRP A 235 0.38 27.18 -2.63
N ASP A 236 -0.57 27.44 -1.75
CA ASP A 236 -2.01 27.14 -1.96
C ASP A 236 -2.61 27.94 -3.14
N ASP A 237 -2.15 29.18 -3.36
CA ASP A 237 -2.61 30.04 -4.47
C ASP A 237 -2.07 29.63 -5.85
N LEU A 238 -1.12 28.70 -5.94
CA LEU A 238 -0.58 28.26 -7.22
C LEU A 238 -1.68 27.55 -8.00
N SER A 239 -1.86 27.97 -9.25
CA SER A 239 -2.74 27.34 -10.24
C SER A 239 -1.88 26.94 -11.43
N ASP A 240 -1.60 25.65 -11.54
CA ASP A 240 -0.73 25.07 -12.57
C ASP A 240 -1.48 23.94 -13.28
N ASP A 241 -1.32 23.81 -14.60
CA ASP A 241 -2.02 22.81 -15.41
C ASP A 241 -1.53 21.38 -15.16
N CYS A 242 -0.33 21.23 -14.59
CA CYS A 242 0.28 19.98 -14.15
C CYS A 242 0.12 19.74 -12.64
N LEU A 243 -0.78 20.47 -11.95
CA LEU A 243 -1.04 20.32 -10.52
C LEU A 243 -2.54 20.15 -10.22
N GLY A 244 -2.95 18.92 -9.94
CA GLY A 244 -4.30 18.58 -9.46
C GLY A 244 -4.36 18.36 -7.94
N VAL A 245 -5.48 17.81 -7.48
CA VAL A 245 -5.65 17.36 -6.07
C VAL A 245 -5.92 15.86 -6.02
N SER A 246 -5.38 15.20 -5.01
CA SER A 246 -5.66 13.79 -4.72
C SER A 246 -6.96 13.65 -3.91
N SER A 247 -7.54 12.45 -3.92
CA SER A 247 -8.78 12.16 -3.20
C SER A 247 -8.77 10.72 -2.71
N ALA A 248 -9.29 10.51 -1.51
CA ALA A 248 -9.49 9.21 -0.91
C ALA A 248 -10.76 9.18 -0.04
N ARG A 249 -11.32 7.98 0.15
CA ARG A 249 -12.35 7.70 1.17
C ARG A 249 -11.75 6.84 2.27
N LYS A 250 -12.08 7.14 3.53
CA LYS A 250 -11.62 6.42 4.72
C LYS A 250 -12.78 5.75 5.45
#